data_AF-A0A7Y8J2R4-F1
#
_entry.id   AF-A0A7Y8J2R4-F1
#
_cell.length_a   1.000
_cell.length_b   1.000
_cell.length_c   1.000
_cell.angle_alpha   90.00
_cell.angle_beta   90.00
_cell.angle_gamma   90.00
#
_symmetry.space_group_name_H-M   'P 1'
#
loop_
_entity.id
_entity.type
_entity.pdbx_description
1 polymer ?
#
loop_
_entity_poly.entity_id
_entity_poly.type
_entity_poly.pdbx_seq_one_letter_code
_entity_poly.pdbx_strand_id
1 'polypeptide(L)'
;MYTKALSALTCLLLLALIGGCAKKEEAVSTETAAEPAAAKITPGEMVLIPAGEFTLGSTDKDKSSWPEQKVNLPAFWIDKYEVTNKEFLDFSVN
;
A
#
# COMPACT_ATOMS: atom_id res chain seq x y z
N MET A 1 1.16 57.02 23.55
CA MET A 1 0.46 56.50 22.34
C MET A 1 1.25 55.43 21.57
N TYR A 2 2.58 55.31 21.74
CA TYR A 2 3.41 54.30 21.05
C TYR A 2 3.41 52.87 21.66
N THR A 3 3.02 52.69 22.93
CA THR A 3 2.98 51.37 23.58
C THR A 3 1.86 50.46 23.06
N LYS A 4 0.74 51.03 22.59
CA LYS A 4 -0.35 50.27 21.94
C LYS A 4 0.04 49.78 20.54
N ALA A 5 0.83 50.57 19.81
CA ALA A 5 1.35 50.20 18.48
C ALA A 5 2.43 49.10 18.58
N LEU A 6 3.30 49.16 19.60
CA LEU A 6 4.35 48.17 19.82
C LEU A 6 3.79 46.80 20.25
N SER A 7 2.71 46.79 21.06
CA SER A 7 1.96 45.58 21.44
C SER A 7 1.18 44.96 20.27
N ALA A 8 0.59 45.79 19.40
CA ALA A 8 -0.11 45.30 18.21
C ALA A 8 0.86 44.68 17.19
N LEU A 9 2.07 45.25 17.04
CA LEU A 9 3.10 44.75 16.14
C LEU A 9 3.76 43.47 16.65
N THR A 10 3.93 43.32 17.98
CA THR A 10 4.41 42.07 18.58
C THR A 10 3.36 40.96 18.51
N CYS A 11 2.07 41.24 18.67
CA CYS A 11 1.01 40.25 18.42
C CYS A 11 0.96 39.81 16.95
N LEU A 12 1.17 40.71 15.99
CA LEU A 12 1.16 40.39 14.57
C LEU A 12 2.35 39.52 14.14
N LEU A 13 3.53 39.76 14.73
CA LEU A 13 4.74 38.95 14.53
C LEU A 13 4.63 37.55 15.18
N LEU A 14 3.98 37.44 16.34
CA LEU A 14 3.71 36.16 16.99
C LEU A 14 2.69 35.32 16.21
N LEU A 15 1.68 35.94 15.59
CA LEU A 15 0.70 35.25 14.74
C LEU A 15 1.31 34.71 13.42
N ALA A 16 2.36 35.35 12.91
CA ALA A 16 3.04 34.93 11.68
C ALA A 16 3.96 33.70 11.88
N LEU A 17 4.44 33.44 13.11
CA LEU A 17 5.32 32.30 13.41
C LEU A 17 4.56 30.98 13.69
N ILE A 18 3.24 31.04 13.84
CA ILE A 18 2.38 29.85 14.05
C ILE A 18 1.72 29.35 12.74
N GLY A 19 1.84 30.10 11.64
CA GLY A 19 1.21 29.79 10.35
C GLY A 19 2.01 28.88 9.41
N GLY A 20 3.13 28.31 9.87
CA GLY A 20 4.05 27.51 9.06
C GLY A 20 3.83 26.00 9.15
N CYS A 21 2.67 25.50 8.74
CA CYS A 21 2.47 24.07 8.44
C CYS A 21 1.67 23.93 7.14
N ALA A 22 2.34 24.18 6.01
CA ALA A 22 1.84 23.74 4.71
C ALA A 22 2.06 22.22 4.60
N LYS A 23 1.24 21.47 5.33
CA LYS A 23 1.12 20.03 5.16
C LYS A 23 0.36 19.83 3.85
N LYS A 24 1.10 19.48 2.79
CA LYS A 24 0.54 19.08 1.50
C LYS A 24 -0.30 17.83 1.73
N GLU A 25 -1.59 18.01 1.96
CA GLU A 25 -2.60 16.95 1.91
C GLU A 25 -2.73 16.54 0.45
N GLU A 26 -1.96 15.51 0.08
CA GLU A 26 -2.31 14.70 -1.08
C GLU A 26 -3.57 13.94 -0.69
N ALA A 27 -4.66 14.30 -1.37
CA ALA A 27 -5.94 13.64 -1.28
C ALA A 27 -5.72 12.15 -1.52
N VAL A 28 -5.70 11.38 -0.44
CA VAL A 28 -5.99 9.95 -0.46
C VAL A 28 -7.40 9.87 -1.00
N SER A 29 -7.50 9.49 -2.27
CA SER A 29 -8.74 9.07 -2.87
C SER A 29 -9.22 7.88 -2.06
N THR A 30 -10.13 8.15 -1.14
CA THR A 30 -11.06 7.18 -0.60
C THR A 30 -11.90 6.70 -1.77
N GLU A 31 -11.34 5.82 -2.58
CA GLU A 31 -12.15 4.88 -3.32
C GLU A 31 -12.86 4.06 -2.24
N THR A 32 -14.15 4.36 -2.06
CA THR A 32 -15.09 3.43 -1.43
C THR A 32 -14.95 2.13 -2.21
N ALA A 33 -14.06 1.26 -1.74
CA ALA A 33 -14.04 -0.13 -2.11
C ALA A 33 -15.44 -0.65 -1.79
N ALA A 34 -16.23 -0.87 -2.82
CA ALA A 34 -17.41 -1.70 -2.72
C ALA A 34 -16.97 -2.95 -1.95
N GLU A 35 -17.61 -3.20 -0.80
CA GLU A 35 -17.40 -4.40 -0.01
C GLU A 35 -17.48 -5.58 -0.98
N PRO A 36 -16.36 -6.29 -1.26
CA PRO A 36 -16.39 -7.37 -2.22
C PRO A 36 -17.36 -8.38 -1.65
N ALA A 37 -18.46 -8.64 -2.35
CA ALA A 37 -19.33 -9.75 -2.03
C ALA A 37 -18.42 -10.98 -1.89
N ALA A 38 -18.34 -11.52 -0.67
CA ALA A 38 -17.36 -12.52 -0.31
C ALA A 38 -17.36 -13.62 -1.38
N ALA A 39 -16.27 -13.70 -2.14
CA ALA A 39 -16.13 -14.71 -3.17
C ALA A 39 -16.24 -16.07 -2.48
N LYS A 40 -17.01 -17.00 -3.08
CA LYS A 40 -17.06 -18.37 -2.58
C LYS A 40 -15.67 -18.98 -2.76
N ILE A 41 -14.94 -19.12 -1.65
CA ILE A 41 -13.61 -19.73 -1.61
C ILE A 41 -13.78 -21.25 -1.56
N THR A 42 -13.11 -21.95 -2.46
CA THR A 42 -13.01 -23.41 -2.41
C THR A 42 -11.65 -23.76 -1.81
N PRO A 43 -11.59 -24.34 -0.59
CA PRO A 43 -10.34 -24.77 0.05
C PRO A 43 -9.52 -25.70 -0.85
N GLY A 44 -8.21 -25.49 -0.89
CA GLY A 44 -7.26 -26.26 -1.72
C GLY A 44 -7.43 -26.14 -3.24
N GLU A 45 -8.23 -25.19 -3.75
CA GLU A 45 -8.32 -24.94 -5.20
C GLU A 45 -7.00 -24.33 -5.71
N MET A 46 -6.33 -25.06 -6.61
CA MET A 46 -5.11 -24.61 -7.27
C MET A 46 -5.35 -24.30 -8.74
N VAL A 47 -4.55 -23.40 -9.29
CA VAL A 47 -4.55 -23.07 -10.73
C VAL A 47 -3.20 -23.41 -11.34
N LEU A 48 -3.22 -23.95 -12.56
CA LEU A 48 -2.02 -24.21 -13.34
C LEU A 48 -1.59 -22.94 -14.05
N ILE A 49 -0.42 -22.43 -13.69
CA ILE A 49 0.24 -21.36 -14.42
C ILE A 49 1.06 -22.01 -15.54
N PRO A 50 0.83 -21.65 -16.82
CA PRO A 50 1.56 -22.23 -17.94
C PRO A 50 3.04 -21.82 -17.92
N ALA A 51 3.88 -22.61 -18.56
CA ALA A 51 5.29 -22.27 -18.77
C ALA A 51 5.41 -21.01 -19.64
N GLY A 52 6.39 -20.16 -19.34
CA GLY A 52 6.62 -18.96 -20.15
C GLY A 52 7.64 -18.00 -19.57
N GLU A 53 8.05 -17.07 -20.43
CA GLU A 53 8.91 -15.95 -20.05
C GLU A 53 8.07 -14.74 -19.64
N PHE A 54 8.48 -14.09 -18.56
CA PHE A 54 7.93 -12.83 -18.12
C PHE A 54 9.03 -11.92 -17.55
N THR A 55 8.66 -10.67 -17.33
CA THR A 55 9.50 -9.67 -16.73
C THR A 55 9.26 -9.65 -15.21
N LEU A 56 10.30 -9.86 -14.40
CA LEU A 56 10.26 -9.77 -12.95
C LEU A 56 11.08 -8.58 -12.46
N GLY A 57 10.58 -7.85 -11.47
CA GLY A 57 11.30 -6.77 -10.80
C GLY A 57 10.80 -5.36 -11.16
N SER A 58 11.67 -4.36 -11.00
CA SER A 58 11.36 -2.95 -11.29
C SER A 58 12.47 -2.27 -12.07
N THR A 59 12.09 -1.28 -12.89
CA THR A 59 13.02 -0.36 -13.57
C THR A 59 13.57 0.73 -12.64
N ASP A 60 12.90 0.99 -11.51
CA ASP A 60 13.30 2.00 -10.52
C ASP A 60 14.40 1.49 -9.60
N LYS A 61 15.59 2.10 -9.68
CA LYS A 61 16.80 1.70 -8.94
C LYS A 61 16.69 1.85 -7.43
N ASP A 62 15.75 2.65 -6.94
CA ASP A 62 15.59 2.88 -5.51
C ASP A 62 14.68 1.83 -4.85
N LYS A 63 14.03 0.95 -5.64
CA LYS A 63 13.21 -0.15 -5.14
C LYS A 63 14.06 -1.38 -4.87
N SER A 64 13.71 -2.12 -3.83
CA SER A 64 14.31 -3.43 -3.53
C SER A 64 14.05 -4.48 -4.60
N SER A 65 13.04 -4.28 -5.47
CA SER A 65 12.71 -5.14 -6.60
C SER A 65 13.52 -4.83 -7.87
N TRP A 66 14.44 -3.85 -7.83
CA TRP A 66 15.38 -3.63 -8.92
C TRP A 66 16.50 -4.69 -8.94
N PRO A 67 17.00 -5.12 -10.11
CA PRO A 67 16.60 -4.73 -11.47
C PRO A 67 15.48 -5.60 -12.04
N GLU A 68 14.83 -5.03 -13.05
CA GLU A 68 14.01 -5.79 -13.98
C GLU A 68 14.84 -6.85 -14.73
N GLN A 69 14.33 -8.08 -14.80
CA GLN A 69 14.96 -9.21 -15.50
C GLN A 69 13.94 -10.09 -16.22
N LYS A 70 14.35 -10.71 -17.32
CA LYS A 70 13.57 -11.75 -18.02
C LYS A 70 13.75 -13.08 -17.33
N VAL A 71 12.65 -13.69 -16.90
CA VAL A 71 12.62 -14.98 -16.20
C VAL A 71 11.70 -15.92 -16.98
N ASN A 72 12.20 -17.11 -17.29
CA ASN A 72 11.42 -18.19 -17.88
C ASN A 72 11.20 -19.29 -16.84
N LEU A 73 9.93 -19.59 -16.53
CA LEU A 73 9.56 -20.64 -15.58
C LEU A 73 8.85 -21.79 -16.29
N PRO A 74 9.04 -23.05 -15.84
CA PRO A 74 8.19 -24.16 -16.26
C PRO A 74 6.76 -23.97 -15.74
N ALA A 75 5.82 -24.77 -16.24
CA ALA A 75 4.45 -24.74 -15.74
C ALA A 75 4.41 -25.24 -14.28
N PHE A 76 3.65 -24.57 -13.42
CA PHE A 76 3.54 -24.91 -12.01
C PHE A 76 2.14 -24.63 -11.47
N TRP A 77 1.77 -25.31 -10.38
CA TRP A 77 0.53 -25.08 -9.67
C TRP A 77 0.74 -24.08 -8.53
N ILE A 78 -0.21 -23.16 -8.35
CA ILE A 78 -0.27 -22.27 -7.19
C ILE A 78 -1.69 -22.20 -6.66
N ASP A 79 -1.84 -22.03 -5.36
CA ASP A 79 -3.15 -21.85 -4.73
C ASP A 79 -3.83 -20.61 -5.32
N LYS A 80 -5.11 -20.77 -5.65
CA LYS A 80 -5.93 -19.67 -6.16
C LYS A 80 -6.25 -18.64 -5.09
N TYR A 81 -6.28 -19.09 -3.84
CA TYR A 81 -6.61 -18.31 -2.66
C TYR A 81 -5.53 -18.50 -1.60
N GLU A 82 -5.38 -17.52 -0.71
CA GLU A 82 -4.53 -17.68 0.46
C GLU A 82 -5.07 -18.80 1.36
N VAL A 83 -4.15 -19.51 2.02
CA VAL A 83 -4.51 -20.53 3.01
C VAL A 83 -5.37 -19.90 4.10
N THR A 84 -6.57 -20.45 4.28
CA THR A 84 -7.51 -19.95 5.29
C THR A 84 -7.11 -20.38 6.69
N ASN A 85 -7.55 -19.62 7.70
CA ASN A 85 -7.36 -19.98 9.10
C ASN A 85 -7.91 -21.38 9.43
N LYS A 86 -9.00 -21.79 8.76
CA LYS A 86 -9.57 -23.12 8.95
C LYS A 86 -8.64 -24.20 8.40
N GLU A 87 -8.11 -24.05 7.19
CA GLU A 87 -7.17 -25.01 6.60
C GLU A 87 -5.89 -25.13 7.45
N PHE A 88 -5.38 -24.00 7.94
CA PHE A 88 -4.23 -24.02 8.84
C PHE A 88 -4.54 -24.72 10.18
N LEU A 89 -5.73 -24.50 10.74
CA LEU A 89 -6.17 -25.20 11.95
C LEU A 89 -6.29 -26.70 11.70
N ASP A 90 -6.95 -27.11 10.62
CA ASP A 90 -7.12 -28.52 10.24
C ASP A 90 -5.76 -29.22 10.08
N PHE A 91 -4.77 -28.55 9.49
CA PHE A 91 -3.38 -29.04 9.39
C PHE A 91 -2.70 -29.18 10.76
N SER A 92 -2.95 -28.26 11.69
CA SER A 92 -2.24 -28.19 12.97
C SER A 92 -2.74 -29.19 14.02
N VAL A 93 -3.98 -29.68 13.88
CA VAL A 93 -4.62 -30.58 14.85
C VAL A 93 -4.59 -32.05 14.45
N ASN A 94 -4.03 -32.36 13.27
CA ASN A 94 -4.02 -33.68 12.67
C ASN A 94 -2.60 -34.21 12.48
#